data_AF-A0A3S4YHD9-F1
#
_entry.id   AF-A0A3S4YHD9-F1
#
_cell.length_a   1.000
_cell.length_b   1.000
_cell.length_c   1.000
_cell.angle_alpha   90.00
_cell.angle_beta   90.00
_cell.angle_gamma   90.00
#
_symmetry.space_group_name_H-M   'P 1'
#
loop_
_entity.id
_entity.type
_entity.pdbx_description
1 polymer ?
#
loop_
_entity_poly.entity_id
_entity_poly.type
_entity_poly.pdbx_seq_one_letter_code
_entity_poly.pdbx_strand_id
1 'polypeptide(L)'
;MLIAIYFLRNQIKPIQQLAEAAESFGRGRPLPKEFQPQGADEVRRAGIAFLRMRKRIERQIKQRTMMLSGVSHDLRTILTRFKLQLALANTDFDIKPLEQDVSDMQNMLEDYLAFAHGEGSESVKTFDLNALMQKFPPMPIFTNVNFPIVLKVLHTYKSALVPSPTSLIILYQMHFVMRTLST
;
A
#
# COMPACT_ATOMS: atom_id res chain seq x y z
N MET A 1 10.88 -48.68 -12.63
CA MET A 1 10.16 -47.47 -13.10
C MET A 1 9.40 -46.76 -11.98
N LEU A 2 8.52 -47.45 -11.23
CA LEU A 2 7.74 -46.82 -10.14
C LEU A 2 8.60 -46.17 -9.03
N ILE A 3 9.70 -46.82 -8.62
CA ILE A 3 10.64 -46.29 -7.62
C ILE A 3 11.30 -45.00 -8.13
N ALA A 4 11.74 -44.96 -9.39
CA ALA A 4 12.33 -43.76 -9.98
C ALA A 4 11.34 -42.59 -10.06
N ILE A 5 10.08 -42.86 -10.42
CA ILE A 5 9.01 -41.85 -10.44
C ILE A 5 8.75 -41.31 -9.02
N TYR A 6 8.74 -42.18 -8.01
CA TYR A 6 8.58 -41.78 -6.61
C TYR A 6 9.73 -40.87 -6.14
N PHE A 7 10.98 -41.26 -6.41
CA PHE A 7 12.16 -40.44 -6.09
C PHE A 7 12.14 -39.08 -6.79
N LEU A 8 11.82 -39.03 -8.09
CA LEU A 8 11.70 -37.78 -8.85
C LEU A 8 10.62 -36.86 -8.28
N ARG A 9 9.44 -37.40 -7.94
CA ARG A 9 8.38 -36.62 -7.31
C ARG A 9 8.81 -36.04 -5.96
N ASN A 10 9.54 -36.82 -5.16
CA ASN A 10 10.04 -36.38 -3.87
C ASN A 10 11.12 -35.27 -4.00
N GLN A 11 11.85 -35.21 -5.10
CA GLN A 11 12.83 -34.15 -5.38
C GLN A 11 12.19 -32.88 -5.97
N ILE A 12 11.12 -33.01 -6.75
CA ILE A 12 10.46 -31.87 -7.42
C ILE A 12 9.53 -31.11 -6.46
N LYS A 13 8.83 -31.81 -5.57
CA LYS A 13 7.87 -31.19 -4.64
C LYS A 13 8.48 -30.06 -3.78
N PRO A 14 9.68 -30.20 -3.19
CA PRO A 14 10.30 -29.12 -2.41
C PRO A 14 10.66 -27.87 -3.23
N ILE A 15 10.96 -28.04 -4.53
CA ILE A 15 11.25 -26.92 -5.43
C ILE A 15 9.98 -26.10 -5.69
N GLN A 16 8.86 -26.79 -5.94
CA GLN A 16 7.56 -26.14 -6.12
C GLN A 16 7.13 -25.38 -4.86
N GLN A 17 7.33 -25.97 -3.68
CA GLN A 17 7.03 -25.30 -2.41
C GLN A 17 7.89 -24.06 -2.19
N LEU A 18 9.18 -24.09 -2.56
CA LEU A 18 10.05 -22.91 -2.50
C LEU A 18 9.58 -21.80 -3.45
N ALA A 19 9.19 -22.16 -4.68
CA ALA A 19 8.68 -21.20 -5.66
C ALA A 19 7.38 -20.54 -5.17
N GLU A 20 6.44 -21.32 -4.64
CA GLU A 20 5.18 -20.83 -4.09
C GLU A 20 5.40 -19.92 -2.88
N ALA A 21 6.35 -20.27 -2.01
CA ALA A 21 6.73 -19.45 -0.86
C ALA A 21 7.34 -18.10 -1.31
N ALA A 22 8.20 -18.11 -2.32
CA ALA A 22 8.80 -16.90 -2.87
C ALA A 22 7.76 -16.00 -3.55
N GLU A 23 6.83 -16.58 -4.32
CA GLU A 23 5.75 -15.83 -4.95
C GLU A 23 4.78 -15.25 -3.92
N SER A 24 4.43 -16.03 -2.90
CA SER A 24 3.56 -15.57 -1.80
C SER A 24 4.19 -14.39 -1.07
N PHE A 25 5.47 -14.49 -0.72
CA PHE A 25 6.21 -13.39 -0.12
C PHE A 25 6.29 -12.16 -1.04
N GLY A 26 6.57 -12.35 -2.33
CA GLY A 26 6.60 -11.26 -3.31
C GLY A 26 5.26 -10.52 -3.46
N ARG A 27 4.14 -11.17 -3.14
CA ARG A 27 2.80 -10.58 -3.12
C ARG A 27 2.39 -10.04 -1.74
N GLY A 28 3.31 -10.00 -0.76
CA GLY A 28 3.02 -9.57 0.61
C GLY A 28 2.09 -10.52 1.38
N ARG A 29 1.88 -11.75 0.90
CA ARG A 29 1.07 -12.76 1.56
C ARG A 29 1.89 -13.52 2.60
N PRO A 30 1.26 -14.06 3.65
CA PRO A 30 1.96 -14.93 4.58
C PRO A 30 2.53 -16.15 3.84
N LEU A 31 3.61 -16.71 4.38
CA LEU A 31 4.17 -17.95 3.88
C LEU A 31 3.10 -19.07 3.93
N PRO A 32 3.11 -20.00 2.96
CA PRO A 32 2.31 -21.22 3.06
C PRO A 32 2.60 -21.92 4.39
N LYS A 33 1.56 -22.39 5.09
CA LYS A 33 1.68 -23.02 6.43
C LYS A 33 2.64 -24.21 6.45
N GLU A 34 2.82 -24.86 5.31
CA GLU A 34 3.64 -26.07 5.16
C GLU A 34 5.05 -25.81 4.65
N PHE A 35 5.44 -24.55 4.40
CA PHE A 35 6.76 -24.27 3.84
C PHE A 35 7.86 -24.46 4.89
N GLN A 36 8.64 -25.53 4.71
CA GLN A 36 9.87 -25.79 5.45
C GLN A 36 10.99 -26.15 4.46
N PRO A 37 12.23 -25.67 4.67
CA PRO A 37 13.35 -26.08 3.82
C PRO A 37 13.57 -27.60 3.93
N GLN A 38 13.28 -28.32 2.85
CA GLN A 38 13.37 -29.78 2.78
C GLN A 38 13.78 -30.25 1.37
N GLY A 39 13.98 -31.56 1.19
CA GLY A 39 14.45 -32.14 -0.07
C GLY A 39 15.97 -32.21 -0.17
N ALA A 40 16.47 -32.19 -1.41
CA ALA A 40 17.91 -32.21 -1.71
C ALA A 40 18.66 -31.06 -1.01
N ASP A 41 19.96 -31.26 -0.76
CA ASP A 41 20.79 -30.32 0.00
C ASP A 41 20.83 -28.92 -0.65
N GLU A 42 20.84 -28.84 -1.97
CA GLU A 42 20.76 -27.59 -2.74
C GLU A 42 19.46 -26.84 -2.47
N VAL A 43 18.32 -27.54 -2.54
CA VAL A 43 16.99 -26.95 -2.34
C VAL A 43 16.81 -26.51 -0.89
N ARG A 44 17.30 -27.31 0.06
CA ARG A 44 17.28 -26.97 1.48
C ARG A 44 18.11 -25.72 1.76
N ARG A 45 19.33 -25.62 1.21
CA ARG A 45 20.18 -24.43 1.33
C ARG A 45 19.51 -23.20 0.71
N ALA A 46 18.90 -23.34 -0.47
CA ALA A 46 18.16 -22.26 -1.11
C ALA A 46 16.97 -21.79 -0.26
N GLY A 47 16.21 -22.73 0.32
CA GLY A 47 15.10 -22.41 1.23
C GLY A 47 15.55 -21.67 2.49
N ILE A 48 16.68 -22.06 3.09
CA ILE A 48 17.27 -21.35 4.24
C ILE A 48 17.72 -19.94 3.84
N ALA A 49 18.38 -19.80 2.69
CA ALA A 49 18.82 -18.51 2.18
C ALA A 49 17.63 -17.57 1.90
N PHE A 50 16.56 -18.10 1.32
CA PHE A 50 15.30 -17.39 1.11
C PHE A 50 14.69 -16.91 2.43
N LEU A 51 14.58 -17.77 3.45
CA LEU A 51 14.06 -17.38 4.77
C LEU A 51 14.92 -16.30 5.43
N ARG A 52 16.24 -16.35 5.27
CA ARG A 52 17.16 -15.32 5.75
C ARG A 52 16.96 -13.99 5.02
N MET A 53 16.81 -14.02 3.70
CA MET A 53 16.51 -12.85 2.89
C MET A 53 15.18 -12.21 3.29
N ARG A 54 14.12 -13.01 3.43
CA ARG A 54 12.80 -12.58 3.90
C ARG A 54 12.90 -11.84 5.23
N LYS A 55 13.51 -12.48 6.23
CA LYS A 55 13.69 -11.90 7.57
C LYS A 55 14.46 -10.58 7.53
N ARG A 56 15.45 -10.45 6.63
CA ARG A 56 16.19 -9.20 6.43
C ARG A 56 15.30 -8.10 5.85
N ILE A 57 14.50 -8.41 4.84
CA ILE A 57 13.57 -7.45 4.21
C ILE A 57 12.50 -7.00 5.21
N GLU A 58 11.87 -7.93 5.92
CA GLU A 58 10.87 -7.62 6.96
C GLU A 58 11.44 -6.68 8.04
N ARG A 59 12.69 -6.94 8.48
CA ARG A 59 13.39 -6.05 9.42
C ARG A 59 13.63 -4.66 8.85
N GLN A 60 14.09 -4.56 7.59
CA GLN A 60 14.32 -3.27 6.93
C GLN A 60 13.04 -2.46 6.79
N ILE A 61 11.93 -3.11 6.44
CA ILE A 61 10.60 -2.46 6.39
C ILE A 61 10.23 -1.96 7.79
N LYS A 62 10.30 -2.82 8.81
CA LYS A 62 9.99 -2.44 10.20
C LYS A 62 10.83 -1.26 10.69
N GLN A 63 12.12 -1.25 10.39
CA GLN A 63 13.03 -0.16 10.75
C GLN A 63 12.63 1.16 10.09
N ARG A 64 12.28 1.15 8.79
CA ARG A 64 11.82 2.35 8.08
C ARG A 64 10.50 2.89 8.65
N THR A 65 9.53 2.01 8.93
CA THR A 65 8.27 2.41 9.55
C THR A 65 8.48 2.98 10.96
N MET A 66 9.37 2.38 11.76
CA MET A 66 9.68 2.87 13.10
C MET A 66 10.38 4.25 13.07
N MET A 67 11.31 4.46 12.13
CA MET A 67 11.94 5.76 11.92
C MET A 67 10.91 6.82 11.55
N LEU A 68 9.97 6.49 10.66
CA LEU A 68 8.93 7.41 10.23
C LEU A 68 8.01 7.84 11.39
N SER A 69 7.68 6.91 12.29
CA SER A 69 6.93 7.22 13.52
C SER A 69 7.70 8.18 14.44
N GLY A 70 9.01 7.98 14.59
CA GLY A 70 9.88 8.91 15.36
C GLY A 70 9.93 10.31 14.76
N VAL A 71 10.12 10.41 13.44
CA VAL A 71 10.12 11.71 12.73
C VAL A 71 8.77 12.42 12.85
N SER A 72 7.65 11.68 12.75
CA SER A 72 6.31 12.23 12.98
C SER A 72 6.17 12.89 14.34
N HIS A 73 6.62 12.20 15.39
CA HIS A 73 6.53 12.69 16.77
C HIS A 73 7.30 14.00 16.95
N ASP A 74 8.51 14.07 16.41
CA ASP A 74 9.36 15.26 16.52
C ASP A 74 8.77 16.43 15.70
N LEU A 75 8.25 16.16 14.50
CA LEU A 75 7.58 17.15 13.67
C LEU A 75 6.32 17.73 14.35
N ARG A 76 5.51 16.89 15.00
CA ARG A 76 4.35 17.36 15.78
C ARG A 76 4.78 18.30 16.92
N THR A 77 5.89 17.99 17.57
CA THR A 77 6.44 18.80 18.67
C THR A 77 6.88 20.18 18.18
N ILE A 78 7.60 20.27 17.05
CA ILE A 78 8.02 21.56 16.50
C ILE A 78 6.84 22.37 15.95
N LEU A 79 5.85 21.74 15.31
CA LEU A 79 4.66 22.43 14.78
C LEU A 79 3.81 23.01 15.90
N THR A 80 3.67 22.27 17.00
CA THR A 80 2.96 22.75 18.20
C THR A 80 3.70 23.94 18.82
N ARG A 81 5.03 23.90 18.87
CA ARG A 81 5.84 25.03 19.33
C ARG A 81 5.65 26.26 18.44
N PHE A 82 5.63 26.09 17.11
CA PHE A 82 5.37 27.21 16.19
C PHE A 82 3.97 27.79 16.35
N LYS A 83 2.94 26.95 16.49
CA LYS A 83 1.57 27.42 16.80
C LYS A 83 1.54 28.26 18.08
N LEU A 84 2.23 27.82 19.14
CA LEU A 84 2.30 28.57 20.39
C LEU A 84 3.06 29.91 20.23
N GLN A 85 4.16 29.92 19.48
CA GLN A 85 4.91 31.15 19.22
C GLN A 85 4.10 32.18 18.44
N LEU A 86 3.34 31.73 17.43
CA LEU A 86 2.42 32.59 16.68
C LEU A 86 1.30 33.12 17.58
N ALA A 87 0.66 32.25 18.38
CA ALA A 87 -0.41 32.66 19.30
C ALA A 87 0.03 33.68 20.39
N LEU A 88 1.32 33.70 20.72
CA LEU A 88 1.91 34.63 21.69
C LEU A 88 2.57 35.85 21.03
N ALA A 89 2.64 35.89 19.70
CA ALA A 89 3.30 36.96 18.97
C ALA A 89 2.44 38.24 19.02
N ASN A 90 2.86 39.21 19.82
CA ASN A 90 2.30 40.56 19.78
C ASN A 90 2.96 41.32 18.61
N THR A 91 2.32 41.31 17.44
CA THR A 91 2.81 41.92 16.20
C THR A 91 1.75 42.80 15.57
N ASP A 92 2.15 43.91 14.95
CA ASP A 92 1.28 44.81 14.18
C ASP A 92 0.82 44.21 12.83
N PHE A 93 1.38 43.08 12.41
CA PHE A 93 1.02 42.34 11.21
C PHE A 93 0.02 41.21 11.47
N ASP A 94 -0.83 40.93 10.47
CA ASP A 94 -1.77 39.81 10.49
C ASP A 94 -1.03 38.46 10.39
N ILE A 95 -1.02 37.72 11.49
CA ILE A 95 -0.39 36.39 11.62
C ILE A 95 -1.31 35.23 11.23
N LYS A 96 -2.61 35.47 10.99
CA LYS A 96 -3.58 34.41 10.67
C LYS A 96 -3.21 33.57 9.43
N PRO A 97 -2.65 34.15 8.34
CA PRO A 97 -2.20 33.34 7.21
C PRO A 97 -1.08 32.37 7.59
N LEU A 98 -0.15 32.78 8.46
CA LEU A 98 0.92 31.92 8.96
C LEU A 98 0.38 30.80 9.87
N GLU A 99 -0.61 31.10 10.71
CA GLU A 99 -1.27 30.06 11.52
C GLU A 99 -1.96 29.01 10.65
N GLN A 100 -2.60 29.45 9.56
CA GLN A 100 -3.24 28.58 8.58
C GLN A 100 -2.21 27.69 7.86
N ASP A 101 -1.10 28.26 7.37
CA ASP A 101 -0.02 27.50 6.73
C ASP A 101 0.56 26.42 7.66
N VAL A 102 0.76 26.74 8.94
CA VAL A 102 1.25 25.76 9.94
C VAL A 102 0.22 24.66 10.19
N SER A 103 -1.07 24.98 10.17
CA SER A 103 -2.14 24.00 10.28
C SER A 103 -2.19 23.08 9.05
N ASP A 104 -2.06 23.63 7.85
CA ASP A 104 -2.09 22.87 6.61
C ASP A 104 -0.86 21.95 6.50
N MET A 105 0.33 22.43 6.90
CA MET A 105 1.53 21.58 7.02
C MET A 105 1.34 20.42 7.99
N GLN A 106 0.63 20.63 9.11
CA GLN A 106 0.33 19.55 10.05
C GLN A 106 -0.59 18.49 9.43
N ASN A 107 -1.65 18.92 8.74
CA ASN A 107 -2.60 18.01 8.09
C ASN A 107 -1.93 17.20 6.99
N MET A 108 -1.16 17.86 6.11
CA MET A 108 -0.40 17.18 5.05
C MET A 108 0.59 16.14 5.60
N LEU A 109 1.23 16.45 6.73
CA LEU A 109 2.12 15.52 7.40
C LEU A 109 1.35 14.31 7.95
N GLU A 110 0.22 14.53 8.60
CA GLU A 110 -0.62 13.46 9.15
C GLU A 110 -1.12 12.51 8.04
N ASP A 111 -1.56 13.05 6.90
CA ASP A 111 -1.99 12.27 5.73
C ASP A 111 -0.84 11.44 5.14
N TYR A 112 0.34 12.05 4.96
CA TYR A 112 1.52 11.34 4.46
C TYR A 112 1.94 10.21 5.40
N LEU A 113 1.89 10.44 6.71
CA LEU A 113 2.23 9.44 7.71
C LEU A 113 1.19 8.32 7.76
N ALA A 114 -0.10 8.62 7.63
CA ALA A 114 -1.15 7.61 7.54
C ALA A 114 -0.92 6.70 6.32
N PHE A 115 -0.61 7.29 5.16
CA PHE A 115 -0.25 6.55 3.95
C PHE A 115 1.01 5.68 4.16
N ALA A 116 2.06 6.23 4.75
CA ALA A 116 3.35 5.55 4.87
C ALA A 116 3.44 4.56 6.04
N HIS A 117 2.60 4.69 7.08
CA HIS A 117 2.35 3.62 8.05
C HIS A 117 1.55 2.47 7.45
N GLY A 118 0.88 2.75 6.33
CA GLY A 118 0.10 1.80 5.58
C GLY A 118 -1.24 1.55 6.24
N GLU A 119 -2.28 1.88 5.50
CA GLU A 119 -3.50 1.06 5.38
C GLU A 119 -3.18 -0.38 4.88
N GLY A 120 -1.99 -0.91 5.19
CA GLY A 120 -1.34 -2.08 4.59
C GLY A 120 -1.47 -3.36 5.42
N SER A 121 -2.43 -3.39 6.35
CA SER A 121 -2.84 -4.60 7.07
C SER A 121 -4.35 -4.78 7.04
N GLU A 122 -5.06 -4.25 6.03
CA GLU A 122 -6.37 -4.83 5.75
C GLU A 122 -6.15 -6.27 5.32
N SER A 123 -6.59 -7.21 6.16
CA SER A 123 -6.65 -8.61 5.80
C SER A 123 -7.42 -8.70 4.49
N VAL A 124 -6.81 -9.26 3.44
CA VAL A 124 -7.50 -9.54 2.17
C VAL A 124 -8.71 -10.41 2.51
N LYS A 125 -9.90 -9.80 2.54
CA LYS A 125 -11.18 -10.47 2.77
C LYS A 125 -11.88 -10.56 1.43
N THR A 126 -12.43 -11.73 1.12
CA THR A 126 -13.42 -11.88 0.06
C THR A 126 -14.64 -11.04 0.44
N PHE A 127 -14.89 -9.99 -0.33
CA PHE A 127 -16.05 -9.12 -0.16
C PHE A 127 -17.06 -9.38 -1.29
N ASP A 128 -18.34 -9.45 -0.95
CA ASP A 128 -19.41 -9.56 -1.95
C ASP A 128 -19.67 -8.17 -2.55
N LEU A 129 -19.32 -8.02 -3.83
CA LEU A 129 -19.51 -6.77 -4.57
C LEU A 129 -20.99 -6.36 -4.62
N ASN A 130 -21.94 -7.30 -4.66
CA ASN A 130 -23.37 -6.98 -4.66
C ASN A 130 -23.81 -6.39 -3.32
N ALA A 131 -23.30 -6.90 -2.21
CA ALA A 131 -23.57 -6.36 -0.89
C ALA A 131 -22.98 -4.95 -0.70
N LEU A 132 -21.83 -4.66 -1.33
CA LEU A 132 -21.27 -3.30 -1.35
C LEU A 132 -22.19 -2.33 -2.10
N MET A 133 -22.66 -2.74 -3.28
CA MET A 133 -23.49 -1.92 -4.15
C MET A 133 -24.85 -1.61 -3.52
N GLN A 134 -25.42 -2.50 -2.71
CA GLN A 134 -26.65 -2.24 -1.96
C GLN A 134 -26.46 -1.28 -0.78
N LYS A 135 -25.23 -1.15 -0.26
CA LYS A 135 -24.91 -0.26 0.87
C LYS A 135 -24.76 1.21 0.43
N PHE A 136 -24.54 1.46 -0.85
CA PHE A 136 -24.62 2.79 -1.43
C PHE A 136 -26.04 3.02 -1.95
N PRO A 137 -26.73 4.10 -1.55
CA PRO A 137 -28.02 4.43 -2.13
C PRO A 137 -27.86 4.61 -3.65
N PRO A 138 -28.83 4.17 -4.48
CA PRO A 138 -28.76 4.40 -5.91
C PRO A 138 -28.63 5.90 -6.16
N MET A 139 -27.46 6.34 -6.66
CA MET A 139 -27.26 7.74 -7.02
C MET A 139 -28.23 8.11 -8.14
N PRO A 140 -29.00 9.21 -8.01
CA PRO A 140 -30.05 9.57 -8.95
C PRO A 140 -29.57 10.14 -10.31
N ILE A 141 -28.32 9.87 -10.75
CA ILE A 141 -27.71 10.55 -11.92
C ILE A 141 -27.62 9.66 -13.17
N PHE A 142 -28.16 8.44 -13.18
CA PHE A 142 -28.16 7.61 -14.40
C PHE A 142 -29.54 7.12 -14.78
N THR A 143 -30.52 8.03 -14.83
CA THR A 143 -31.69 7.84 -15.70
C THR A 143 -31.43 8.59 -16.99
N ASN A 144 -31.16 7.83 -18.06
CA ASN A 144 -31.27 8.27 -19.45
C ASN A 144 -30.07 9.00 -20.07
N VAL A 145 -28.91 8.32 -20.14
CA VAL A 145 -28.00 8.51 -21.27
C VAL A 145 -27.53 7.14 -21.73
N ASN A 146 -27.85 6.78 -22.97
CA ASN A 146 -27.36 5.58 -23.64
C ASN A 146 -25.86 5.74 -23.96
N PHE A 147 -25.01 5.73 -22.94
CA PHE A 147 -23.58 5.52 -23.13
C PHE A 147 -23.36 4.01 -23.23
N PRO A 148 -22.73 3.50 -24.30
CA PRO A 148 -22.20 2.15 -24.25
C PRO A 148 -21.22 2.11 -23.07
N ILE A 149 -21.57 1.36 -22.03
CA ILE A 149 -20.66 1.03 -20.94
C ILE A 149 -19.59 0.14 -21.59
N VAL A 150 -18.59 0.76 -22.19
CA VAL A 150 -17.32 0.10 -22.47
C VAL A 150 -16.70 -0.07 -21.10
N LEU A 151 -17.05 -1.19 -20.47
CA LEU A 151 -16.42 -1.71 -19.29
C LEU A 151 -14.95 -1.97 -19.66
N LYS A 152 -14.11 -0.93 -19.64
CA LYS A 152 -12.65 -1.06 -19.79
C LYS A 152 -12.08 -1.55 -18.46
N VAL A 153 -12.60 -2.68 -18.01
CA VAL A 153 -12.10 -3.45 -16.90
C VAL A 153 -11.04 -4.37 -17.48
N LEU A 154 -9.79 -4.08 -17.11
CA LEU A 154 -8.63 -4.98 -17.08
C LEU A 154 -7.94 -5.30 -18.43
N HIS A 155 -7.01 -4.43 -18.85
CA HIS A 155 -5.79 -4.95 -19.51
C HIS A 155 -4.46 -4.28 -19.11
N THR A 156 -4.39 -3.51 -18.02
CA THR A 156 -3.08 -2.94 -17.59
C THR A 156 -2.83 -3.02 -16.09
N TYR A 157 -3.22 -4.13 -15.45
CA TYR A 157 -2.87 -4.39 -14.04
C TYR A 157 -2.29 -5.80 -13.83
N LYS A 158 -1.64 -6.39 -14.86
CA LYS A 158 -0.91 -7.67 -14.72
C LYS A 158 0.57 -7.52 -14.36
N SER A 159 1.04 -6.32 -14.01
CA SER A 159 2.41 -6.17 -13.53
C SER A 159 2.54 -4.88 -12.73
N ALA A 160 2.61 -5.03 -11.40
CA ALA A 160 3.38 -4.22 -10.46
C ALA A 160 3.62 -2.74 -10.81
N LEU A 161 3.02 -1.82 -10.07
CA LEU A 161 3.77 -0.96 -9.14
C LEU A 161 2.82 -0.09 -8.30
N VAL A 162 3.20 0.04 -7.03
CA VAL A 162 2.73 0.98 -6.00
C VAL A 162 2.27 2.33 -6.60
N PRO A 163 1.11 2.90 -6.18
CA PRO A 163 0.75 4.23 -6.63
C PRO A 163 1.77 5.23 -6.08
N SER A 164 2.50 5.87 -6.98
CA SER A 164 3.40 6.97 -6.67
C SER A 164 2.60 8.27 -6.53
N PRO A 165 3.11 9.30 -5.83
CA PRO A 165 2.45 10.61 -5.71
C PRO A 165 2.07 11.24 -7.07
N THR A 166 2.80 10.91 -8.13
CA THR A 166 2.53 11.28 -9.53
C THR A 166 1.19 10.76 -10.07
N SER A 167 0.69 9.63 -9.55
CA SER A 167 -0.62 9.07 -9.94
C SER A 167 -1.79 9.87 -9.36
N LEU A 168 -1.62 10.46 -8.16
CA LEU A 168 -2.60 11.40 -7.59
C LEU A 168 -2.62 12.74 -8.34
N ILE A 169 -1.48 13.20 -8.85
CA ILE A 169 -1.40 14.43 -9.66
C ILE A 169 -2.17 14.27 -10.97
N ILE A 170 -2.13 13.10 -11.61
CA ILE A 170 -2.90 12.83 -12.84
C ILE A 170 -4.42 12.81 -12.55
N LEU A 171 -4.83 12.27 -11.41
CA LEU A 171 -6.24 12.26 -10.99
C LEU A 171 -6.75 13.67 -10.67
N TYR A 172 -5.94 14.50 -10.03
CA TYR A 172 -6.26 15.90 -9.73
C TYR A 172 -6.27 16.77 -10.99
N GLN A 173 -5.36 16.54 -11.95
CA GLN A 173 -5.36 17.21 -13.25
C GLN A 173 -6.56 16.82 -14.11
N MET A 174 -7.02 15.57 -14.04
CA MET A 174 -8.26 15.16 -14.70
C MET A 174 -9.50 15.86 -14.12
N HIS A 175 -9.56 16.03 -12.79
CA HIS A 175 -10.64 16.75 -12.13
C HIS A 175 -10.61 18.26 -12.46
N PHE A 176 -9.42 18.84 -12.65
CA PHE A 176 -9.24 20.23 -13.08
C PHE A 176 -9.69 20.45 -14.55
N VAL A 177 -9.30 19.57 -15.47
CA VAL A 177 -9.69 19.64 -16.89
C VAL A 177 -11.21 19.45 -17.09
N MET A 178 -11.85 18.61 -16.29
CA MET A 178 -13.32 18.45 -16.30
C MET A 178 -14.05 19.70 -15.79
N ARG A 179 -13.45 20.47 -14.88
CA ARG A 179 -14.05 21.71 -14.36
C ARG A 179 -13.94 22.88 -15.34
N THR A 180 -12.92 22.90 -16.19
CA THR A 180 -12.71 23.93 -17.24
C THR A 180 -13.52 23.70 -18.51
N LEU A 181 -14.14 22.54 -18.70
CA LEU A 181 -15.02 22.23 -19.85
C LEU A 181 -16.51 22.44 -19.52
N SER A 182 -16.83 22.93 -18.31
CA SER A 182 -18.19 23.21 -17.84
C SER A 182 -18.49 24.71 -17.69
N THR A 183 -17.72 25.57 -18.37
CA THR A 183 -18.00 27.01 -18.54
C THR A 183 -17.93 27.37 -20.01
#